data_AF-A0A645AN92-F1
#
_entry.id   AF-A0A645AN92-F1
#
_cell.length_a   1.000
_cell.length_b   1.000
_cell.length_c   1.000
_cell.angle_alpha   90.00
_cell.angle_beta   90.00
_cell.angle_gamma   90.00
#
_symmetry.space_group_name_H-M   'P 1'
#
loop_
_entity.id
_entity.type
_entity.pdbx_description
1 polymer ?
#
loop_
_entity_poly.entity_id
_entity_poly.type
_entity_poly.pdbx_seq_one_letter_code
_entity_poly.pdbx_strand_id
1 'polypeptide(L)'
;MNNAWGRRAIRSKRSGFTLVELLIVIIIIGILAGAMLLVRQSGQDSADATVIINDLRTMKAAALMFDADNPKRDLTPLIGVNSIKNLEKFMDRPVDETRDFLYIFPDMSGGGGGGAISTFEFKWYVLRMLYTLPPGGGIPMMATEGCKKKLADMAESTALLGAGDPGAFFTATERPFVVTDMIVGMRVK
;
A
#
# COMPACT_ATOMS: atom_id res chain seq x y z
N MET A 1 -59.89 1.79 63.17
CA MET A 1 -59.67 2.79 62.11
C MET A 1 -58.99 2.07 60.96
N ASN A 2 -59.70 1.80 59.86
CA ASN A 2 -59.18 1.08 58.69
C ASN A 2 -59.07 2.07 57.53
N ASN A 3 -57.85 2.35 57.10
CA ASN A 3 -57.53 3.22 55.96
C ASN A 3 -57.31 2.35 54.72
N ALA A 4 -58.36 2.23 53.91
CA ALA A 4 -58.33 1.60 52.60
C ALA A 4 -57.70 2.55 51.56
N TRP A 5 -56.45 2.30 51.19
CA TRP A 5 -55.81 2.94 50.03
C TRP A 5 -55.95 2.02 48.81
N GLY A 6 -56.90 2.36 47.93
CA GLY A 6 -57.07 1.70 46.64
C GLY A 6 -55.89 1.99 45.71
N ARG A 7 -54.99 1.01 45.55
CA ARG A 7 -53.95 1.05 44.51
C ARG A 7 -54.60 0.83 43.14
N ARG A 8 -54.78 1.91 42.39
CA ARG A 8 -55.18 1.87 40.98
C ARG A 8 -54.00 1.31 40.16
N ALA A 9 -54.07 0.03 39.79
CA ALA A 9 -53.07 -0.59 38.93
C ALA A 9 -53.18 0.01 37.52
N ILE A 10 -52.15 0.76 37.11
CA ILE A 10 -52.02 1.27 35.73
C ILE A 10 -51.70 0.06 34.84
N ARG A 11 -52.69 -0.43 34.10
CA ARG A 11 -52.51 -1.53 33.14
C ARG A 11 -51.74 -0.96 31.93
N SER A 12 -50.44 -1.18 31.87
CA SER A 12 -49.63 -0.83 30.68
C SER A 12 -50.12 -1.65 29.49
N LYS A 13 -50.71 -1.00 28.48
CA LYS A 13 -51.01 -1.66 27.20
C LYS A 13 -49.68 -2.15 26.61
N ARG A 14 -49.50 -3.47 26.48
CA ARG A 14 -48.40 -4.02 25.69
C ARG A 14 -48.70 -3.74 24.22
N SER A 15 -48.03 -2.76 23.62
CA SER A 15 -48.01 -2.57 22.17
C SER A 15 -47.08 -3.63 21.57
N GLY A 16 -47.64 -4.58 20.84
CA GLY A 16 -46.86 -5.50 20.02
C GLY A 16 -46.51 -4.85 18.69
N PHE A 17 -45.30 -5.10 18.20
CA PHE A 17 -44.88 -4.73 16.85
C PHE A 17 -45.70 -5.53 15.84
N THR A 18 -46.21 -4.90 14.79
CA THR A 18 -46.93 -5.59 13.72
C THR A 18 -45.94 -6.32 12.81
N LEU A 19 -46.37 -7.44 12.21
CA LEU A 19 -45.57 -8.16 11.20
C LEU A 19 -45.19 -7.25 10.02
N VAL A 20 -46.07 -6.30 9.68
CA VAL A 20 -45.87 -5.36 8.57
C VAL A 20 -44.78 -4.33 8.90
N GLU A 21 -44.75 -3.81 10.12
CA GLU A 21 -43.68 -2.90 10.54
C GLU A 21 -42.31 -3.59 10.49
N LEU A 22 -42.22 -4.84 10.93
CA LEU A 22 -40.97 -5.60 10.86
C LEU A 22 -40.56 -5.92 9.41
N LEU A 23 -41.54 -6.23 8.54
CA LEU A 23 -41.32 -6.51 7.12
C LEU A 23 -40.72 -5.30 6.39
N ILE A 24 -41.26 -4.09 6.60
CA ILE A 24 -40.74 -2.90 5.94
C ILE A 24 -39.32 -2.59 6.42
N VAL A 25 -39.02 -2.80 7.70
CA VAL A 25 -37.68 -2.56 8.26
C VAL A 25 -36.63 -3.45 7.61
N ILE A 26 -36.89 -4.76 7.46
CA ILE A 26 -35.93 -5.66 6.81
C ILE A 26 -35.75 -5.35 5.32
N ILE A 27 -36.80 -4.87 4.64
CA ILE A 27 -36.71 -4.42 3.24
C ILE A 27 -35.80 -3.19 3.13
N ILE A 28 -35.99 -2.19 4.01
CA ILE A 28 -35.16 -0.98 4.01
C ILE A 28 -33.71 -1.31 4.34
N ILE A 29 -33.46 -2.13 5.37
CA ILE A 29 -32.09 -2.58 5.71
C ILE A 29 -31.48 -3.35 4.54
N GLY A 30 -32.24 -4.20 3.85
CA GLY A 30 -31.78 -4.92 2.66
C GLY A 30 -31.36 -4.00 1.52
N ILE A 31 -32.15 -2.96 1.23
CA ILE A 31 -31.81 -1.96 0.19
C ILE A 31 -30.57 -1.16 0.59
N LEU A 32 -30.51 -0.67 1.82
CA LEU A 32 -29.37 0.11 2.32
C LEU A 32 -28.09 -0.72 2.35
N ALA A 33 -28.15 -1.96 2.83
CA ALA A 33 -27.03 -2.90 2.83
C ALA A 33 -26.59 -3.25 1.41
N GLY A 34 -27.53 -3.49 0.50
CA GLY A 34 -27.25 -3.74 -0.92
C GLY A 34 -26.53 -2.58 -1.61
N ALA A 35 -26.99 -1.34 -1.37
CA ALA A 35 -26.35 -0.14 -1.92
C ALA A 35 -24.92 0.06 -1.36
N MET A 36 -24.71 -0.20 -0.07
CA MET A 36 -23.38 -0.11 0.56
C MET A 36 -22.37 -1.11 -0.03
N LEU A 37 -22.81 -2.32 -0.39
CA LEU A 37 -21.93 -3.33 -0.99
C LEU A 37 -21.36 -2.89 -2.35
N LEU A 38 -22.15 -2.23 -3.19
CA LEU A 38 -21.71 -1.79 -4.52
C LEU A 38 -20.66 -0.66 -4.48
N VAL A 39 -20.73 0.22 -3.49
CA VAL A 39 -19.82 1.37 -3.37
C VAL A 39 -18.45 0.97 -2.82
N ARG A 40 -18.40 -0.08 -1.99
CA ARG A 40 -17.21 -0.47 -1.22
C ARG A 40 -15.98 -0.78 -2.09
N GLN A 41 -16.17 -1.36 -3.27
CA GLN A 41 -15.05 -1.81 -4.11
C GLN A 41 -14.15 -0.65 -4.55
N SER A 42 -14.74 0.43 -5.06
CA SER A 42 -13.99 1.60 -5.56
C SER A 42 -13.30 2.40 -4.43
N GLY A 43 -13.89 2.40 -3.24
CA GLY A 43 -13.34 3.05 -2.05
C GLY A 43 -12.11 2.30 -1.53
N GLN A 44 -12.16 0.96 -1.51
CA GLN A 44 -11.05 0.12 -1.08
C GLN A 44 -9.85 0.27 -2.00
N ASP A 45 -10.05 0.21 -3.32
CA ASP A 45 -8.96 0.36 -4.31
C ASP A 45 -8.22 1.70 -4.18
N SER A 46 -8.97 2.77 -3.89
CA SER A 46 -8.41 4.11 -3.68
C SER A 46 -7.62 4.19 -2.37
N ALA A 47 -8.12 3.54 -1.31
CA ALA A 47 -7.44 3.46 -0.02
C ALA A 47 -6.14 2.66 -0.14
N ASP A 48 -6.17 1.51 -0.79
CA ASP A 48 -5.00 0.64 -0.98
C ASP A 48 -3.90 1.36 -1.79
N ALA A 49 -4.26 2.05 -2.87
CA ALA A 49 -3.33 2.86 -3.65
C ALA A 49 -2.70 3.98 -2.80
N THR A 50 -3.49 4.64 -1.96
CA THR A 50 -3.02 5.70 -1.05
C THR A 50 -2.03 5.15 -0.01
N VAL A 51 -2.32 3.98 0.55
CA VAL A 51 -1.41 3.30 1.50
C VAL A 51 -0.09 2.96 0.82
N ILE A 52 -0.12 2.39 -0.39
CA ILE A 52 1.10 2.07 -1.15
C ILE A 52 1.96 3.32 -1.40
N ILE A 53 1.34 4.43 -1.82
CA ILE A 53 2.06 5.69 -2.07
C ILE A 53 2.67 6.23 -0.77
N ASN A 54 1.92 6.24 0.33
CA ASN A 54 2.42 6.71 1.61
C ASN A 54 3.55 5.83 2.14
N ASP A 55 3.46 4.52 1.95
CA ASP A 55 4.53 3.58 2.30
C ASP A 55 5.79 3.86 1.48
N LEU A 56 5.68 4.05 0.16
CA LEU A 56 6.82 4.41 -0.69
C LEU A 56 7.46 5.74 -0.26
N ARG A 57 6.65 6.74 0.10
CA ARG A 57 7.16 8.04 0.62
C ARG A 57 7.89 7.89 1.94
N THR A 58 7.36 7.07 2.84
CA THR A 58 7.97 6.78 4.14
C THR A 58 9.29 6.05 3.95
N MET A 59 9.34 5.02 3.10
CA MET A 59 10.57 4.32 2.74
C MET A 59 11.58 5.23 2.05
N LYS A 60 11.14 6.13 1.16
CA LYS A 60 12.01 7.12 0.53
C LYS A 60 12.66 8.04 1.56
N ALA A 61 11.88 8.55 2.52
CA ALA A 61 12.41 9.39 3.60
C ALA A 61 13.43 8.62 4.46
N ALA A 62 13.11 7.37 4.83
CA ALA A 62 14.01 6.49 5.58
C ALA A 62 15.31 6.20 4.79
N ALA A 63 15.23 6.02 3.48
CA ALA A 63 16.40 5.82 2.62
C ALA A 63 17.33 7.04 2.58
N LEU A 64 16.77 8.25 2.57
CA LEU A 64 17.56 9.48 2.73
C LEU A 64 18.22 9.57 4.10
N MET A 65 17.53 9.16 5.17
CA MET A 65 18.11 9.13 6.52
C MET A 65 19.24 8.10 6.62
N PHE A 66 19.06 6.90 6.05
CA PHE A 66 20.08 5.87 5.99
C PHE A 66 21.34 6.34 5.25
N ASP A 67 21.14 7.09 4.15
CA ASP A 67 22.25 7.71 3.41
C ASP A 67 22.96 8.80 4.21
N ALA A 68 22.21 9.66 4.91
CA ALA A 68 22.74 10.72 5.75
C ALA A 68 23.49 10.19 6.99
N ASP A 69 23.07 9.08 7.57
CA ASP A 69 23.73 8.43 8.72
C ASP A 69 25.11 7.86 8.33
N ASN A 70 25.33 7.54 7.04
CA ASN A 70 26.56 6.93 6.54
C ASN A 70 27.06 7.54 5.21
N PRO A 71 27.51 8.82 5.21
CA PRO A 71 27.79 9.57 3.99
C PRO A 71 29.07 9.15 3.24
N LYS A 72 29.94 8.33 3.84
CA LYS A 72 31.24 7.91 3.27
C LYS A 72 31.40 6.40 3.13
N ARG A 73 30.29 5.65 3.19
CA ARG A 73 30.36 4.19 3.02
C ARG A 73 30.60 3.84 1.56
N ASP A 74 31.34 2.75 1.35
CA ASP A 74 31.40 2.11 0.06
C ASP A 74 30.03 1.49 -0.27
N LEU A 75 29.42 1.95 -1.37
CA LEU A 75 28.13 1.45 -1.86
C LEU A 75 28.28 0.25 -2.78
N THR A 76 29.51 -0.06 -3.22
CA THR A 76 29.82 -1.17 -4.12
C THR A 76 29.25 -2.52 -3.63
N PRO A 77 29.31 -2.87 -2.33
CA PRO A 77 28.76 -4.13 -1.83
C PRO A 77 27.22 -4.19 -1.86
N LEU A 78 26.53 -3.06 -2.00
CA LEU A 78 25.07 -2.97 -1.99
C LEU A 78 24.47 -2.98 -3.39
N ILE A 79 25.30 -2.96 -4.44
CA ILE A 79 24.84 -2.99 -5.83
C ILE A 79 24.08 -4.30 -6.07
N GLY A 80 22.83 -4.20 -6.54
CA GLY A 80 22.00 -5.38 -6.83
C GLY A 80 21.48 -6.12 -5.60
N VAL A 81 21.78 -5.65 -4.39
CA VAL A 81 21.34 -6.27 -3.14
C VAL A 81 20.14 -5.53 -2.59
N ASN A 82 19.10 -6.28 -2.21
CA ASN A 82 17.97 -5.68 -1.51
C ASN A 82 18.43 -5.18 -0.14
N SER A 83 18.51 -3.87 0.01
CA SER A 83 18.98 -3.18 1.21
C SER A 83 17.83 -2.72 2.11
N ILE A 84 16.60 -3.18 1.86
CA ILE A 84 15.39 -2.65 2.52
C ILE A 84 15.46 -2.75 4.05
N LYS A 85 16.05 -3.82 4.57
CA LYS A 85 16.21 -4.05 6.01
C LYS A 85 16.98 -2.95 6.73
N ASN A 86 17.89 -2.27 6.04
CA ASN A 86 18.64 -1.15 6.61
C ASN A 86 17.74 0.05 6.94
N LEU A 87 16.54 0.12 6.36
CA LEU A 87 15.57 1.18 6.61
C LEU A 87 14.77 0.98 7.89
N GLU A 88 14.73 -0.24 8.45
CA GLU A 88 13.90 -0.57 9.63
C GLU A 88 14.25 0.29 10.85
N LYS A 89 15.54 0.64 11.03
CA LYS A 89 16.00 1.57 12.08
C LYS A 89 15.36 2.96 11.99
N PHE A 90 14.95 3.38 10.80
CA PHE A 90 14.45 4.73 10.50
C PHE A 90 12.94 4.76 10.27
N MET A 91 12.23 3.66 10.55
CA MET A 91 10.79 3.56 10.35
C MET A 91 10.09 3.05 11.60
N ASP A 92 8.89 3.57 11.84
CA ASP A 92 8.05 3.16 12.97
C ASP A 92 7.31 1.83 12.73
N ARG A 93 7.52 1.21 11.57
CA ARG A 93 6.93 -0.08 11.18
C ARG A 93 8.01 -1.01 10.61
N PRO A 94 7.85 -2.33 10.76
CA PRO A 94 8.73 -3.27 10.08
C PRO A 94 8.64 -3.12 8.57
N VAL A 95 9.76 -3.39 7.89
CA VAL A 95 9.80 -3.58 6.44
C VAL A 95 9.21 -4.93 6.08
N ASP A 96 8.58 -5.03 4.91
CA ASP A 96 8.24 -6.32 4.35
C ASP A 96 9.27 -6.73 3.30
N GLU A 97 10.30 -7.46 3.71
CA GLU A 97 11.40 -7.91 2.84
C GLU A 97 10.93 -8.77 1.64
N THR A 98 9.69 -9.29 1.67
CA THR A 98 9.15 -10.13 0.60
C THR A 98 8.61 -9.32 -0.58
N ARG A 99 8.20 -8.07 -0.33
CA ARG A 99 7.58 -7.20 -1.34
C ARG A 99 8.23 -5.83 -1.45
N ASP A 100 8.93 -5.37 -0.43
CA ASP A 100 9.60 -4.07 -0.38
C ASP A 100 11.08 -4.23 -0.70
N PHE A 101 11.58 -3.34 -1.55
CA PHE A 101 12.95 -3.35 -1.99
C PHE A 101 13.56 -1.97 -1.88
N LEU A 102 14.79 -1.91 -1.38
CA LEU A 102 15.67 -0.77 -1.56
C LEU A 102 16.82 -1.24 -2.43
N TYR A 103 16.95 -0.65 -3.61
CA TYR A 103 18.09 -0.90 -4.46
C TYR A 103 18.91 0.35 -4.73
N ILE A 104 20.20 0.12 -4.88
CA ILE A 104 21.22 1.14 -5.09
C ILE A 104 22.04 0.70 -6.29
N PHE A 105 22.08 1.54 -7.33
CA PHE A 105 22.82 1.23 -8.55
C PHE A 105 23.69 2.39 -9.00
N PRO A 106 24.85 2.11 -9.60
CA PRO A 106 25.62 3.13 -10.29
C PRO A 106 24.83 3.63 -11.51
N ASP A 107 24.87 4.93 -11.76
CA ASP A 107 24.37 5.50 -13.00
C ASP A 107 25.29 5.10 -14.16
N MET A 108 24.80 4.20 -15.01
CA MET A 108 25.55 3.68 -16.16
C MET A 108 25.36 4.51 -17.44
N SER A 109 24.62 5.63 -17.38
CA SER A 109 24.34 6.50 -18.55
C SER A 109 25.60 7.06 -19.24
N GLY A 110 26.76 7.01 -18.58
CA GLY A 110 28.06 7.39 -19.14
C GLY A 110 28.81 6.32 -19.95
N GLY A 111 28.23 5.13 -20.19
CA GLY A 111 28.89 4.06 -20.96
C GLY A 111 30.01 3.35 -20.17
N GLY A 112 29.64 2.46 -19.26
CA GLY A 112 30.58 1.74 -18.40
C GLY A 112 31.10 0.43 -19.00
N GLY A 113 32.04 0.51 -19.94
CA GLY A 113 32.88 -0.62 -20.31
C GLY A 113 34.05 -0.77 -19.33
N GLY A 114 33.96 -1.74 -18.40
CA GLY A 114 35.13 -2.37 -17.76
C GLY A 114 36.10 -1.49 -16.93
N GLY A 115 35.71 -0.31 -16.46
CA GLY A 115 36.53 0.56 -15.60
C GLY A 115 36.16 0.48 -14.11
N ALA A 116 37.14 0.72 -13.22
CA ALA A 116 37.01 0.60 -11.77
C ALA A 116 35.79 1.35 -11.17
N ILE A 117 35.10 0.69 -10.23
CA ILE A 117 33.77 1.02 -9.70
C ILE A 117 33.70 2.33 -8.87
N SER A 118 34.82 3.03 -8.69
CA SER A 118 35.00 4.00 -7.59
C SER A 118 34.51 5.44 -7.84
N THR A 119 33.88 5.78 -8.97
CA THR A 119 33.43 7.16 -9.28
C THR A 119 32.00 7.24 -9.86
N PHE A 120 31.16 6.24 -9.64
CA PHE A 120 29.76 6.32 -10.10
C PHE A 120 28.89 7.15 -9.17
N GLU A 121 28.04 7.99 -9.76
CA GLU A 121 26.89 8.55 -9.05
C GLU A 121 25.88 7.41 -8.82
N PHE A 122 25.46 7.21 -7.57
CA PHE A 122 24.54 6.12 -7.23
C PHE A 122 23.09 6.62 -7.22
N LYS A 123 22.25 5.94 -8.00
CA LYS A 123 20.80 6.11 -8.06
C LYS A 123 20.13 5.15 -7.09
N TRP A 124 19.17 5.65 -6.35
CA TRP A 124 18.52 4.93 -5.26
C TRP A 124 17.04 4.77 -5.54
N TYR A 125 16.53 3.55 -5.34
CA TYR A 125 15.14 3.20 -5.64
C TYR A 125 14.51 2.49 -4.46
N VAL A 126 13.34 2.98 -4.06
CA VAL A 126 12.43 2.23 -3.18
C VAL A 126 11.31 1.67 -4.03
N LEU A 127 11.10 0.36 -3.96
CA LEU A 127 10.16 -0.37 -4.80
C LEU A 127 9.25 -1.23 -3.94
N ARG A 128 8.05 -1.49 -4.43
CA ARG A 128 7.10 -2.44 -3.87
C ARG A 128 6.52 -3.32 -4.97
N MET A 129 6.56 -4.63 -4.76
CA MET A 129 5.80 -5.59 -5.56
C MET A 129 4.30 -5.42 -5.28
N LEU A 130 3.52 -5.34 -6.34
CA LEU A 130 2.05 -5.31 -6.30
C LEU A 130 1.46 -6.71 -6.25
N TYR A 131 2.19 -7.66 -5.68
CA TYR A 131 1.74 -9.00 -5.41
C TYR A 131 2.46 -9.56 -4.18
N THR A 132 1.84 -10.54 -3.55
CA THR A 132 2.44 -11.27 -2.44
C THR A 132 2.53 -12.75 -2.79
N LEU A 133 3.65 -13.36 -2.42
CA LEU A 133 3.87 -14.79 -2.60
C LEU A 133 3.51 -15.50 -1.28
N PRO A 134 2.52 -16.41 -1.27
CA PRO A 134 2.19 -17.16 -0.08
C PRO A 134 3.39 -17.99 0.41
N PRO A 135 3.62 -18.09 1.73
CA PRO A 135 4.62 -19.01 2.28
C PRO A 135 4.28 -20.45 1.86
N GLY A 136 5.24 -21.16 1.26
CA GLY A 136 5.05 -22.55 0.80
C GLY A 136 4.64 -22.71 -0.66
N GLY A 137 4.58 -21.62 -1.43
CA GLY A 137 4.18 -21.65 -2.83
C GLY A 137 2.66 -21.59 -3.00
N GLY A 138 2.20 -20.96 -4.08
CA GLY A 138 0.79 -20.73 -4.34
C GLY A 138 0.58 -19.67 -5.41
N ILE A 139 -0.67 -19.43 -5.77
CA ILE A 139 -1.03 -18.34 -6.67
C ILE A 139 -0.66 -17.00 -6.00
N PRO A 140 0.14 -16.14 -6.66
CA PRO A 140 0.44 -14.81 -6.13
C PRO A 140 -0.85 -14.02 -5.93
N MET A 141 -0.98 -13.39 -4.77
CA MET A 141 -2.13 -12.53 -4.51
C MET A 141 -1.81 -11.14 -5.03
N MET A 142 -2.37 -10.82 -6.19
CA MET A 142 -2.14 -9.55 -6.90
C MET A 142 -2.95 -8.41 -6.28
N ALA A 143 -2.40 -7.20 -6.34
CA ALA A 143 -3.19 -5.98 -6.17
C ALA A 143 -4.32 -5.95 -7.20
N THR A 144 -5.48 -5.46 -6.79
CA THR A 144 -6.65 -5.35 -7.66
C THR A 144 -6.36 -4.46 -8.87
N GLU A 145 -7.01 -4.74 -10.00
CA GLU A 145 -6.87 -3.89 -11.20
C GLU A 145 -7.28 -2.44 -10.93
N GLY A 146 -8.30 -2.24 -10.08
CA GLY A 146 -8.72 -0.90 -9.66
C GLY A 146 -7.64 -0.15 -8.90
N CYS A 147 -6.93 -0.80 -7.97
CA CYS A 147 -5.79 -0.22 -7.27
C CYS A 147 -4.66 0.15 -8.25
N LYS A 148 -4.31 -0.75 -9.18
CA LYS A 148 -3.28 -0.48 -10.20
C LYS A 148 -3.66 0.71 -11.10
N LYS A 149 -4.92 0.80 -11.51
CA LYS A 149 -5.42 1.93 -12.28
C LYS A 149 -5.27 3.25 -11.51
N LYS A 150 -5.63 3.27 -10.22
CA LYS A 150 -5.46 4.45 -9.36
C LYS A 150 -3.99 4.85 -9.20
N LEU A 151 -3.09 3.89 -9.07
CA LEU A 151 -1.64 4.16 -9.03
C LEU A 151 -1.15 4.77 -10.35
N ALA A 152 -1.60 4.23 -11.49
CA ALA A 152 -1.27 4.76 -12.82
C ALA A 152 -1.80 6.19 -13.01
N ASP A 153 -3.04 6.47 -12.61
CA ASP A 153 -3.63 7.82 -12.67
C ASP A 153 -2.82 8.83 -11.84
N MET A 154 -2.23 8.39 -10.73
CA MET A 154 -1.42 9.24 -9.84
C MET A 154 0.08 9.26 -10.20
N ALA A 155 0.52 8.43 -11.15
CA ALA A 155 1.93 8.11 -11.32
C ALA A 155 2.79 9.34 -11.63
N GLU A 156 2.37 10.18 -12.57
CA GLU A 156 3.11 11.37 -12.95
C GLU A 156 3.17 12.40 -11.81
N SER A 157 2.04 12.68 -11.17
CA SER A 157 1.94 13.67 -10.09
C SER A 157 2.72 13.29 -8.83
N THR A 158 2.92 11.98 -8.61
CA THR A 158 3.62 11.44 -7.44
C THR A 158 5.00 10.88 -7.77
N ALA A 159 5.45 11.03 -9.02
CA ALA A 159 6.70 10.50 -9.55
C ALA A 159 6.86 8.97 -9.30
N LEU A 160 5.76 8.22 -9.44
CA LEU A 160 5.81 6.76 -9.37
C LEU A 160 6.41 6.21 -10.65
N LEU A 161 7.38 5.33 -10.45
CA LEU A 161 8.01 4.57 -11.50
C LEU A 161 7.45 3.15 -11.49
N GLY A 162 7.37 2.52 -12.65
CA GLY A 162 6.89 1.15 -12.75
C GLY A 162 7.77 0.26 -13.60
N ALA A 163 7.75 -1.02 -13.27
CA ALA A 163 8.41 -2.05 -14.07
C ALA A 163 7.70 -3.41 -13.97
N GLY A 164 8.02 -4.28 -14.94
CA GLY A 164 7.52 -5.65 -14.98
C GLY A 164 8.17 -6.56 -13.92
N ASP A 165 9.44 -6.32 -13.61
CA ASP A 165 10.21 -7.09 -12.62
C ASP A 165 11.24 -6.17 -11.91
N PRO A 166 11.81 -6.58 -10.76
CA PRO A 166 12.67 -5.70 -9.99
C PRO A 166 13.97 -5.36 -10.73
N GLY A 167 14.41 -6.26 -11.62
CA GLY A 167 15.62 -6.12 -12.42
C GLY A 167 15.49 -5.15 -13.59
N ALA A 168 14.28 -4.91 -14.08
CA ALA A 168 14.04 -3.93 -15.13
C ALA A 168 14.38 -2.49 -14.72
N PHE A 169 14.38 -2.15 -13.42
CA PHE A 169 14.86 -0.85 -12.93
C PHE A 169 16.38 -0.66 -13.11
N PHE A 170 17.13 -1.71 -13.48
CA PHE A 170 18.59 -1.67 -13.63
C PHE A 170 19.01 -1.36 -15.07
N THR A 171 18.18 -1.74 -16.04
CA THR A 171 18.51 -1.69 -17.47
C THR A 171 17.57 -0.81 -18.29
N ALA A 172 16.38 -0.49 -17.76
CA ALA A 172 15.40 0.31 -18.46
C ALA A 172 15.50 1.79 -18.10
N THR A 173 15.15 2.63 -19.08
CA THR A 173 14.84 4.03 -18.84
C THR A 173 13.70 4.14 -17.84
N GLU A 174 13.88 4.97 -16.82
CA GLU A 174 12.80 5.28 -15.89
C GLU A 174 11.58 5.78 -16.64
N ARG A 175 10.45 5.18 -16.33
CA ARG A 175 9.17 5.59 -16.87
C ARG A 175 8.11 5.62 -15.79
N PRO A 176 7.08 6.46 -15.96
CA PRO A 176 5.92 6.42 -15.09
C PRO A 176 5.32 5.02 -14.99
N PHE A 177 4.76 4.71 -13.82
CA PHE A 177 4.05 3.47 -13.56
C PHE A 177 2.83 3.33 -14.49
N VAL A 178 2.65 2.15 -15.07
CA VAL A 178 1.47 1.79 -15.87
C VAL A 178 0.79 0.54 -15.31
N VAL A 179 -0.49 0.33 -15.64
CA VAL A 179 -1.33 -0.73 -15.04
C VAL A 179 -0.77 -2.15 -15.25
N THR A 180 -0.03 -2.39 -16.34
CA THR A 180 0.61 -3.68 -16.63
C THR A 180 1.82 -3.97 -15.75
N ASP A 181 2.30 -2.99 -15.00
CA ASP A 181 3.44 -3.17 -14.11
C ASP A 181 3.07 -4.02 -12.90
N MET A 182 4.06 -4.79 -12.46
CA MET A 182 3.95 -5.63 -11.27
C MET A 182 4.68 -5.01 -10.08
N ILE A 183 5.41 -3.92 -10.34
CA ILE A 183 6.21 -3.22 -9.35
C ILE A 183 5.99 -1.74 -9.52
N VAL A 184 5.81 -1.07 -8.39
CA VAL A 184 5.73 0.38 -8.30
C VAL A 184 6.85 0.87 -7.39
N GLY A 185 7.43 2.02 -7.68
CA GLY A 185 8.52 2.57 -6.88
C GLY A 185 8.71 4.06 -7.04
N MET A 186 9.71 4.58 -6.35
CA MET A 186 10.11 5.99 -6.44
C MET A 186 11.63 6.09 -6.47
N ARG A 187 12.13 7.03 -7.27
CA ARG A 187 13.51 7.51 -7.17
C ARG A 187 13.69 8.26 -5.86
N VAL A 188 14.70 7.89 -5.09
CA VAL A 188 15.11 8.57 -3.85
C VAL A 188 16.02 9.74 -4.18
N LYS A 189 17.10 9.46 -4.92
CA LYS A 189 18.05 10.40 -5.54
C LYS A 189 18.55 9.77 -6.84
#